data_AF-A0A4W3GJZ6-F1
#
_entry.id   AF-A0A4W3GJZ6-F1
#
_cell.length_a   1.000
_cell.length_b   1.000
_cell.length_c   1.000
_cell.angle_alpha   90.00
_cell.angle_beta   90.00
_cell.angle_gamma   90.00
#
_symmetry.space_group_name_H-M   'P 1'
#
loop_
_entity.id
_entity.type
_entity.pdbx_description
1 polymer ?
#
loop_
_entity_poly.entity_id
_entity_poly.type
_entity_poly.pdbx_seq_one_letter_code
_entity_poly.pdbx_strand_id
1 'polypeptide(L)'
;FQSFSVHFLVSSGYHETTPLTTQGPTVEVTSNPPLEEAFNVTFIITNLPFTPELENSGSQLYNSAANVIADRLDNIFNNSNISPAFSHCKVESLSRVNDDQTSVYALCTFKNTTGIGNVDKVTVYKTFSEKTNQISLLGTYTLDTNSLYVNGYHETTPLTTQGPTVEVTPNPPLEEAFNVTFIITNLPFTPELENSGSQLHNSAAKVIANRLDNIFNNSNISPAFSHCKVESL
;
A
#
# COMPACT_ATOMS: atom_id res chain seq x y z
N PHE A 1 -12.80 25.26 -15.97
CA PHE A 1 -13.80 24.36 -15.37
C PHE A 1 -13.70 24.51 -13.87
N GLN A 2 -14.76 25.00 -13.23
CA GLN A 2 -14.81 25.24 -11.80
C GLN A 2 -15.06 23.92 -11.06
N SER A 3 -14.35 23.69 -9.97
CA SER A 3 -14.79 22.79 -8.92
C SER A 3 -14.39 23.38 -7.57
N PHE A 4 -15.35 23.46 -6.66
CA PHE A 4 -15.22 23.99 -5.30
C PHE A 4 -15.10 22.82 -4.31
N SER A 5 -14.38 23.03 -3.21
CA SER A 5 -14.61 22.29 -1.95
C SER A 5 -14.12 23.12 -0.76
N VAL A 6 -14.98 23.28 0.24
CA VAL A 6 -14.66 23.89 1.54
C VAL A 6 -15.18 22.98 2.66
N HIS A 7 -14.44 23.03 3.77
CA HIS A 7 -14.39 22.18 4.95
C HIS A 7 -15.64 22.09 5.87
N PHE A 8 -15.54 21.09 6.75
CA PHE A 8 -16.43 20.58 7.80
C PHE A 8 -17.01 21.57 8.83
N LEU A 9 -18.12 21.15 9.45
CA LEU A 9 -18.42 21.40 10.87
C LEU A 9 -18.92 20.11 11.54
N VAL A 10 -18.41 19.83 12.74
CA VAL A 10 -18.96 18.84 13.69
C VAL A 10 -19.86 19.58 14.66
N SER A 11 -21.03 19.02 14.98
CA SER A 11 -21.71 19.33 16.24
C SER A 11 -22.54 18.14 16.71
N SER A 12 -22.27 17.71 17.95
CA SER A 12 -23.06 16.71 18.66
C SER A 12 -24.39 17.31 19.13
N GLY A 13 -25.47 16.53 19.04
CA GLY A 13 -26.77 16.89 19.60
C GLY A 13 -27.69 15.68 19.69
N TYR A 14 -27.67 15.01 20.85
CA TYR A 14 -28.75 14.12 21.28
C TYR A 14 -29.94 14.96 21.75
N HIS A 15 -31.16 14.66 21.31
CA HIS A 15 -32.25 14.22 22.19
C HIS A 15 -33.50 13.74 21.42
N GLU A 16 -34.17 12.79 22.09
CA GLU A 16 -35.37 12.00 21.78
C GLU A 16 -36.53 12.66 21.03
N THR A 17 -37.25 11.84 20.25
CA THR A 17 -38.64 11.44 20.58
C THR A 17 -39.13 10.25 19.74
N THR A 18 -39.61 9.20 20.40
CA THR A 18 -40.50 8.17 19.83
C THR A 18 -41.90 8.75 19.63
N PRO A 19 -42.68 8.26 18.62
CA PRO A 19 -43.78 7.38 19.03
C PRO A 19 -44.14 6.25 18.04
N LEU A 20 -44.67 5.19 18.67
CA LEU A 20 -45.67 4.20 18.28
C LEU A 20 -45.68 3.54 16.88
N THR A 21 -45.53 2.22 16.98
CA THR A 21 -45.92 1.09 16.11
C THR A 21 -47.10 1.35 15.17
N THR A 22 -46.90 1.07 13.88
CA THR A 22 -47.93 0.57 12.96
C THR A 22 -47.26 -0.44 12.03
N GLN A 23 -47.71 -1.69 12.13
CA GLN A 23 -47.18 -2.83 11.39
C GLN A 23 -47.69 -2.75 9.94
N GLY A 24 -46.86 -2.22 9.05
CA GLY A 24 -47.03 -2.31 7.59
C GLY A 24 -46.38 -3.59 7.03
N PRO A 25 -46.73 -4.02 5.81
CA PRO A 25 -46.21 -5.26 5.23
C PRO A 25 -44.70 -5.14 5.04
N THR A 26 -43.96 -6.13 5.55
CA THR A 26 -42.51 -6.26 5.37
C THR A 26 -42.22 -6.38 3.87
N VAL A 27 -41.78 -5.28 3.26
CA VAL A 27 -41.08 -5.33 1.98
C VAL A 27 -39.71 -5.90 2.32
N GLU A 28 -39.48 -7.17 2.01
CA GLU A 28 -38.12 -7.69 1.90
C GLU A 28 -37.39 -6.81 0.89
N VAL A 29 -36.57 -5.89 1.40
CA VAL A 29 -35.52 -5.30 0.58
C VAL A 29 -34.62 -6.47 0.23
N THR A 30 -34.83 -7.03 -0.96
CA THR A 30 -33.88 -7.94 -1.58
C THR A 30 -32.64 -7.08 -1.85
N SER A 31 -31.80 -6.92 -0.83
CA SER A 31 -30.50 -6.30 -0.98
C SER A 31 -29.76 -7.17 -1.97
N ASN A 32 -29.56 -6.67 -3.18
CA ASN A 32 -28.67 -7.31 -4.14
C ASN A 32 -27.35 -7.63 -3.39
N PRO A 33 -26.81 -8.85 -3.47
CA PRO A 33 -25.60 -9.19 -2.74
C PRO A 33 -24.54 -8.12 -3.03
N PRO A 34 -23.79 -7.65 -2.00
CA PRO A 34 -22.71 -6.70 -2.22
C PRO A 34 -21.81 -7.24 -3.33
N LEU A 35 -21.53 -6.41 -4.34
CA LEU A 35 -20.66 -6.81 -5.44
C LEU A 35 -19.27 -7.06 -4.84
N GLU A 36 -18.79 -8.30 -4.88
CA GLU A 36 -17.46 -8.65 -4.38
C GLU A 36 -16.41 -8.54 -5.50
N GLU A 37 -15.23 -8.03 -5.14
CA GLU A 37 -14.06 -7.96 -6.00
C GLU A 37 -12.91 -8.75 -5.37
N ALA A 38 -12.23 -9.56 -6.18
CA ALA A 38 -11.10 -10.38 -5.74
C ALA A 38 -9.79 -9.84 -6.29
N PHE A 39 -8.77 -9.84 -5.42
CA PHE A 39 -7.40 -9.46 -5.75
C PHE A 39 -6.49 -10.67 -5.69
N ASN A 40 -5.74 -10.89 -6.77
CA ASN A 40 -4.65 -11.85 -6.85
C ASN A 40 -3.48 -11.29 -6.06
N VAL A 41 -3.16 -11.89 -4.91
CA VAL A 41 -2.02 -11.53 -4.08
C VAL A 41 -0.99 -12.66 -4.17
N THR A 42 0.19 -12.35 -4.69
CA THR A 42 1.33 -13.29 -4.75
C THR A 42 2.52 -12.77 -3.98
N PHE A 43 3.21 -13.64 -3.27
CA PHE A 43 4.46 -13.34 -2.57
C PHE A 43 5.25 -14.63 -2.33
N ILE A 44 6.52 -14.52 -1.96
CA ILE A 44 7.41 -15.65 -1.67
C ILE A 44 7.69 -15.68 -0.18
N ILE A 45 7.49 -16.85 0.43
CA ILE A 45 7.94 -17.16 1.79
C ILE A 45 9.33 -17.77 1.71
N THR A 46 10.28 -17.20 2.45
CA THR A 46 11.69 -17.57 2.42
C THR A 46 12.11 -18.60 3.47
N ASN A 47 11.24 -18.87 4.45
CA ASN A 47 11.45 -19.86 5.51
C ASN A 47 10.39 -20.96 5.51
N LEU A 48 9.83 -21.28 4.33
CA LEU A 48 8.95 -22.42 4.12
C LEU A 48 9.58 -23.31 3.03
N PRO A 49 10.41 -24.30 3.43
CA PRO A 49 11.04 -25.21 2.50
C PRO A 49 10.01 -25.95 1.66
N PHE A 50 10.24 -25.99 0.35
CA PHE A 50 9.29 -26.60 -0.56
C PHE A 50 9.40 -28.12 -0.53
N THR A 51 8.26 -28.79 -0.40
CA THR A 51 8.12 -30.24 -0.59
C THR A 51 7.02 -30.53 -1.62
N PRO A 52 7.07 -31.66 -2.33
CA PRO A 52 6.02 -32.03 -3.29
C PRO A 52 4.61 -32.11 -2.67
N GLU A 53 4.51 -32.35 -1.35
CA GLU A 53 3.23 -32.31 -0.65
C GLU A 53 2.61 -30.90 -0.63
N LEU A 54 3.43 -29.83 -0.59
CA LEU A 54 2.94 -28.45 -0.66
C LEU A 54 2.38 -28.10 -2.04
N GLU A 55 2.71 -28.83 -3.11
CA GLU A 55 2.08 -28.61 -4.43
C GLU A 55 0.76 -29.38 -4.59
N ASN A 56 0.56 -30.42 -3.80
CA ASN A 56 -0.64 -31.24 -3.84
C ASN A 56 -1.73 -30.67 -2.94
N SER A 57 -2.76 -30.04 -3.52
CA SER A 57 -3.88 -29.46 -2.79
C SER A 57 -4.70 -30.46 -1.95
N GLY A 58 -4.56 -31.76 -2.22
CA GLY A 58 -5.16 -32.82 -1.41
C GLY A 58 -4.32 -33.27 -0.21
N SER A 59 -3.09 -32.78 -0.05
CA SER A 59 -2.21 -33.20 1.05
C SER A 59 -2.58 -32.50 2.36
N GLN A 60 -2.31 -33.17 3.49
CA GLN A 60 -2.51 -32.55 4.81
C GLN A 60 -1.57 -31.35 5.01
N LEU A 61 -0.35 -31.44 4.50
CA LEU A 61 0.64 -30.36 4.63
C LEU A 61 0.21 -29.10 3.87
N TYR A 62 -0.27 -29.24 2.62
CA TYR A 62 -0.83 -28.11 1.86
C TYR A 62 -1.98 -27.48 2.62
N ASN A 63 -2.98 -28.27 3.04
CA ASN A 63 -4.17 -27.75 3.72
C ASN A 63 -3.79 -27.02 5.02
N SER A 64 -2.87 -27.57 5.81
CA SER A 64 -2.38 -26.92 7.02
C SER A 64 -1.66 -25.61 6.71
N ALA A 65 -0.73 -25.59 5.75
CA ALA A 65 0.04 -24.40 5.40
C ALA A 65 -0.87 -23.32 4.79
N ALA A 66 -1.73 -23.70 3.83
CA ALA A 66 -2.69 -22.82 3.17
C ALA A 66 -3.63 -22.14 4.17
N ASN A 67 -4.18 -22.88 5.14
CA ASN A 67 -5.05 -22.32 6.18
C ASN A 67 -4.29 -21.36 7.09
N VAL A 68 -3.10 -21.73 7.57
CA VAL A 68 -2.31 -20.84 8.43
C VAL A 68 -1.94 -19.56 7.68
N ILE A 69 -1.53 -19.64 6.41
CA ILE A 69 -1.20 -18.47 5.59
C ILE A 69 -2.46 -17.61 5.37
N ALA A 70 -3.60 -18.21 5.02
CA ALA A 70 -4.86 -17.50 4.86
C ALA A 70 -5.27 -16.78 6.15
N ASP A 71 -5.19 -17.42 7.31
CA ASP A 71 -5.49 -16.81 8.61
C ASP A 71 -4.59 -15.60 8.91
N ARG A 72 -3.30 -15.64 8.49
CA ARG A 72 -2.42 -14.48 8.61
C ARG A 72 -2.81 -13.34 7.67
N LEU A 73 -3.19 -13.66 6.43
CA LEU A 73 -3.70 -12.68 5.48
C LEU A 73 -5.00 -12.04 5.98
N ASP A 74 -5.92 -12.85 6.50
CA ASP A 74 -7.15 -12.36 7.12
C ASP A 74 -6.85 -11.44 8.29
N ASN A 75 -5.86 -11.78 9.12
CA ASN A 75 -5.48 -10.95 10.25
C ASN A 75 -4.97 -9.57 9.83
N ILE A 76 -4.10 -9.49 8.81
CA ILE A 76 -3.54 -8.20 8.38
C ILE A 76 -4.63 -7.27 7.81
N PHE A 77 -5.57 -7.81 7.04
CA PHE A 77 -6.63 -7.00 6.43
C PHE A 77 -7.75 -6.66 7.41
N ASN A 78 -8.15 -7.58 8.30
CA ASN A 78 -9.14 -7.30 9.35
C ASN A 78 -8.65 -6.23 10.34
N ASN A 79 -7.34 -6.09 10.54
CA ASN A 79 -6.75 -5.08 11.42
C ASN A 79 -6.26 -3.82 10.68
N SER A 80 -6.78 -3.56 9.48
CA SER A 80 -6.38 -2.41 8.64
C SER A 80 -7.48 -1.36 8.47
N ASN A 81 -7.15 -0.27 7.79
CA ASN A 81 -8.12 0.75 7.38
C ASN A 81 -9.11 0.26 6.30
N ILE A 82 -8.81 -0.84 5.59
CA ILE A 82 -9.70 -1.46 4.61
C ILE A 82 -10.51 -2.63 5.17
N SER A 83 -10.44 -2.88 6.48
CA SER A 83 -11.22 -3.95 7.15
C SER A 83 -12.73 -3.85 6.92
N PRO A 84 -13.39 -2.66 6.83
CA PRO A 84 -14.82 -2.60 6.61
C PRO A 84 -15.26 -3.17 5.25
N ALA A 85 -14.36 -3.17 4.27
CA ALA A 85 -14.59 -3.75 2.95
C ALA A 85 -14.05 -5.19 2.84
N PHE A 86 -13.21 -5.66 3.76
CA PHE A 86 -12.59 -6.97 3.65
C PHE A 86 -13.59 -8.12 3.91
N SER A 87 -13.53 -9.17 3.08
CA SER A 87 -14.28 -10.42 3.28
C SER A 87 -13.38 -11.53 3.84
N HIS A 88 -12.42 -12.01 3.05
CA HIS A 88 -11.50 -13.10 3.41
C HIS A 88 -10.41 -13.24 2.34
N CYS A 89 -9.33 -13.94 2.67
CA CYS A 89 -8.34 -14.45 1.73
C CYS A 89 -8.38 -15.98 1.67
N LYS A 90 -8.08 -16.54 0.50
CA LYS A 90 -7.92 -17.97 0.29
C LYS A 90 -6.63 -18.22 -0.48
N VAL A 91 -5.82 -19.15 0.00
CA VAL A 91 -4.64 -19.62 -0.75
C VAL A 91 -5.13 -20.57 -1.84
N GLU A 92 -4.79 -20.26 -3.09
CA GLU A 92 -5.14 -21.07 -4.26
C GLU A 92 -3.99 -22.00 -4.68
N SER A 93 -2.74 -21.58 -4.49
CA SER A 93 -1.59 -22.47 -4.73
C SER A 93 -0.37 -22.12 -3.89
N LEU A 94 0.42 -23.15 -3.61
CA LEU A 94 1.77 -23.08 -3.08
C LEU A 94 2.68 -23.76 -4.11
N SER A 95 3.75 -23.07 -4.53
CA SER A 95 4.57 -23.52 -5.65
C SER A 95 6.05 -23.35 -5.36
N ARG A 96 6.86 -24.22 -5.95
CA ARG A 96 8.31 -24.21 -5.77
C ARG A 96 8.93 -22.97 -6.41
N VAL A 97 9.73 -22.24 -5.64
CA VAL A 97 10.70 -21.28 -6.20
C VAL A 97 12.07 -21.95 -6.26
N ASN A 98 12.50 -22.50 -5.13
CA ASN A 98 13.68 -23.37 -4.97
C ASN A 98 13.44 -24.30 -3.76
N ASP A 99 14.47 -24.99 -3.27
CA ASP A 99 14.33 -25.95 -2.17
C ASP A 99 13.87 -25.31 -0.85
N ASP A 100 14.27 -24.07 -0.58
CA ASP A 100 14.01 -23.39 0.70
C ASP A 100 12.84 -22.39 0.65
N GLN A 101 12.33 -22.10 -0.56
CA GLN A 101 11.38 -21.03 -0.80
C GLN A 101 10.11 -21.50 -1.51
N THR A 102 8.98 -21.04 -0.97
CA THR A 102 7.64 -21.35 -1.49
C THR A 102 6.96 -20.07 -1.95
N SER A 103 6.52 -20.05 -3.21
CA SER A 103 5.65 -19.02 -3.75
C SER A 103 4.21 -19.27 -3.31
N VAL A 104 3.52 -18.22 -2.87
CA VAL A 104 2.13 -18.22 -2.47
C VAL A 104 1.32 -17.47 -3.51
N TYR A 105 0.20 -18.04 -3.93
CA TYR A 105 -0.85 -17.34 -4.66
C TYR A 105 -2.15 -17.42 -3.87
N ALA A 106 -2.69 -16.25 -3.51
CA ALA A 106 -3.93 -16.11 -2.77
C ALA A 106 -4.91 -15.19 -3.49
N LEU A 107 -6.20 -15.47 -3.32
CA LEU A 107 -7.30 -14.59 -3.71
C LEU A 107 -7.85 -13.92 -2.45
N CYS A 108 -7.76 -12.60 -2.40
CA CYS A 108 -8.31 -11.79 -1.30
C CYS A 108 -9.54 -11.01 -1.78
N THR A 109 -10.68 -11.24 -1.14
CA THR A 109 -11.99 -10.75 -1.56
C THR A 109 -12.42 -9.55 -0.71
N PHE A 110 -12.95 -8.52 -1.38
CA PHE A 110 -13.46 -7.30 -0.75
C PHE A 110 -14.86 -6.98 -1.28
N LYS A 111 -15.71 -6.42 -0.43
CA LYS A 111 -17.07 -5.98 -0.76
C LYS A 111 -17.02 -4.55 -1.29
N ASN A 112 -17.67 -4.34 -2.42
CA ASN A 112 -18.01 -3.00 -2.90
C ASN A 112 -19.26 -2.53 -2.13
N THR A 113 -19.05 -1.72 -1.10
CA THR A 113 -20.13 -1.17 -0.27
C THR A 113 -20.27 0.32 -0.52
N THR A 114 -21.48 0.76 -0.83
CA THR A 114 -21.81 2.17 -1.02
C THR A 114 -21.53 2.95 0.27
N GLY A 115 -20.47 3.76 0.26
CA GLY A 115 -20.07 4.62 1.38
C GLY A 115 -18.66 4.35 1.92
N ILE A 116 -18.07 3.19 1.62
CA ILE A 116 -16.65 2.91 1.81
C ILE A 116 -16.01 3.07 0.43
N GLY A 117 -14.96 3.89 0.31
CA GLY A 117 -14.27 4.07 -0.97
C GLY A 117 -13.85 2.72 -1.56
N ASN A 118 -13.87 2.60 -2.89
CA ASN A 118 -13.48 1.35 -3.56
C ASN A 118 -12.05 0.97 -3.17
N VAL A 119 -11.87 -0.25 -2.67
CA VAL A 119 -10.54 -0.83 -2.44
C VAL A 119 -9.92 -1.09 -3.80
N ASP A 120 -8.73 -0.52 -4.05
CA ASP A 120 -7.97 -0.77 -5.26
C ASP A 120 -6.70 -1.60 -4.97
N LYS A 121 -6.07 -2.09 -6.04
CA LYS A 121 -4.87 -2.93 -5.96
C LYS A 121 -3.68 -2.24 -5.27
N VAL A 122 -3.58 -0.91 -5.35
CA VAL A 122 -2.51 -0.13 -4.72
C VAL A 122 -2.74 -0.07 -3.22
N THR A 123 -4.00 0.13 -2.81
CA THR A 123 -4.42 0.15 -1.41
C THR A 123 -4.19 -1.19 -0.75
N VAL A 124 -4.53 -2.30 -1.42
CA VAL A 124 -4.25 -3.66 -0.94
C VAL A 124 -2.75 -3.90 -0.81
N TYR A 125 -1.96 -3.52 -1.82
CA TYR A 125 -0.49 -3.64 -1.78
C TYR A 125 0.12 -2.88 -0.60
N LYS A 126 -0.24 -1.60 -0.43
CA LYS A 126 0.29 -0.76 0.66
C LYS A 126 -0.13 -1.27 2.02
N THR A 127 -1.39 -1.68 2.16
CA THR A 127 -1.89 -2.27 3.40
C THR A 127 -1.11 -3.54 3.76
N PHE A 128 -0.90 -4.44 2.79
CA PHE A 128 -0.09 -5.62 3.00
C PHE A 128 1.33 -5.23 3.44
N SER A 129 1.98 -4.35 2.68
CA SER A 129 3.36 -3.91 2.93
C SER A 129 3.52 -3.34 4.33
N GLU A 130 2.67 -2.40 4.73
CA GLU A 130 2.69 -1.78 6.07
C GLU A 130 2.44 -2.80 7.19
N LYS A 131 1.46 -3.69 7.01
CA LYS A 131 1.10 -4.70 8.03
C LYS A 131 2.10 -5.84 8.16
N THR A 132 2.98 -5.99 7.18
CA THR A 132 4.02 -7.04 7.14
C THR A 132 5.43 -6.48 7.32
N ASN A 133 5.56 -5.30 7.95
CA ASN A 133 6.83 -4.63 8.16
C ASN A 133 7.64 -4.50 6.86
N GLN A 134 7.04 -3.82 5.88
CA GLN A 134 7.59 -3.64 4.54
C GLN A 134 7.84 -4.98 3.84
N ILE A 135 6.85 -5.89 3.88
CA ILE A 135 6.90 -7.19 3.19
C ILE A 135 8.04 -8.08 3.72
N SER A 136 8.46 -7.91 4.98
CA SER A 136 9.52 -8.75 5.56
C SER A 136 8.96 -9.92 6.38
N LEU A 137 7.77 -9.76 6.96
CA LEU A 137 7.23 -10.73 7.92
C LEU A 137 5.70 -10.86 7.87
N LEU A 138 5.22 -12.09 7.75
CA LEU A 138 3.81 -12.47 7.91
C LEU A 138 3.68 -13.46 9.06
N GLY A 139 3.52 -12.94 10.28
CA GLY A 139 3.51 -13.76 11.50
C GLY A 139 4.87 -14.41 11.73
N THR A 140 4.98 -15.72 11.54
CA THR A 140 6.23 -16.48 11.64
C THR A 140 6.94 -16.67 10.31
N TYR A 141 6.29 -16.31 9.20
CA TYR A 141 6.86 -16.46 7.86
C TYR A 141 7.68 -15.24 7.49
N THR A 142 8.95 -15.46 7.14
CA THR A 142 9.79 -14.44 6.52
C THR A 142 9.48 -14.40 5.03
N LEU A 143 9.39 -13.20 4.46
CA LEU A 143 9.02 -13.01 3.07
C LEU A 143 10.19 -12.42 2.27
N ASP A 144 10.19 -12.64 0.96
CA ASP A 144 11.02 -11.86 0.05
C ASP A 144 10.35 -10.50 -0.17
N THR A 145 11.03 -9.43 0.25
CA THR A 145 10.51 -8.06 0.24
C THR A 145 10.14 -7.56 -1.16
N ASN A 146 10.71 -8.14 -2.22
CA ASN A 146 10.45 -7.76 -3.60
C ASN A 146 9.47 -8.69 -4.33
N SER A 147 8.88 -9.65 -3.62
CA SER A 147 8.05 -10.69 -4.24
C SER A 147 6.56 -10.40 -4.25
N LEU A 148 6.10 -9.33 -3.58
CA LEU A 148 4.68 -8.99 -3.52
C LEU A 148 4.18 -8.44 -4.86
N TYR A 149 3.11 -9.05 -5.38
CA TYR A 149 2.30 -8.49 -6.46
C TYR A 149 0.81 -8.54 -6.08
N VAL A 150 0.07 -7.50 -6.44
CA VAL A 150 -1.39 -7.44 -6.29
C VAL A 150 -2.05 -7.14 -7.63
N ASN A 151 -2.73 -8.11 -8.25
CA ASN A 151 -3.26 -7.98 -9.61
C ASN A 151 -2.21 -7.42 -10.61
N GLY A 152 -0.96 -7.89 -10.47
CA GLY A 152 0.20 -7.45 -11.27
C GLY A 152 0.78 -6.08 -10.88
N TYR A 153 0.22 -5.38 -9.90
CA TYR A 153 0.82 -4.18 -9.31
C TYR A 153 1.94 -4.55 -8.34
N HIS A 154 3.06 -3.85 -8.42
CA HIS A 154 4.25 -4.04 -7.61
C HIS A 154 4.98 -2.70 -7.45
N GLU A 155 5.47 -2.42 -6.24
CA GLU A 155 6.40 -1.31 -5.99
C GLU A 155 7.81 -1.90 -5.83
N THR A 156 8.75 -1.41 -6.61
CA THR A 156 10.17 -1.72 -6.41
C THR A 156 10.65 -1.03 -5.15
N THR A 157 10.97 -1.81 -4.11
CA THR A 157 11.69 -1.30 -2.95
C THR A 157 13.05 -0.78 -3.40
N PRO A 158 13.41 0.49 -3.16
CA PRO A 158 14.81 0.90 -3.27
C PRO A 158 15.61 0.05 -2.28
N LEU A 159 16.70 -0.58 -2.77
CA LEU A 159 17.57 -1.42 -1.96
C LEU A 159 18.01 -0.62 -0.72
N THR A 160 17.46 -0.90 0.46
CA THR A 160 18.12 -0.55 1.69
C THR A 160 19.30 -1.50 1.82
N THR A 161 20.45 -1.07 1.28
CA THR A 161 21.75 -1.65 1.61
C THR A 161 21.82 -1.72 3.12
N GLN A 162 21.70 -2.94 3.66
CA GLN A 162 21.95 -3.21 5.05
C GLN A 162 23.39 -2.77 5.29
N GLY A 163 23.55 -1.67 6.03
CA GLY A 163 24.87 -1.10 6.28
C GLY A 163 25.79 -2.19 6.82
N PRO A 164 27.01 -2.33 6.31
CA PRO A 164 27.95 -3.24 6.93
C PRO A 164 28.22 -2.67 8.33
N THR A 165 28.05 -3.51 9.35
CA THR A 165 28.62 -3.24 10.67
C THR A 165 30.13 -3.14 10.46
N VAL A 166 30.64 -1.92 10.34
CA VAL A 166 32.07 -1.65 10.31
C VAL A 166 32.34 -0.57 11.34
N GLU A 167 33.28 -0.94 12.20
CA GLU A 167 33.94 -0.13 13.20
C GLU A 167 34.23 1.29 12.72
N VAL A 168 34.17 2.19 13.69
CA VAL A 168 34.57 3.60 13.61
C VAL A 168 35.88 3.76 12.82
N THR A 169 35.82 4.32 11.62
CA THR A 169 36.91 5.09 11.01
C THR A 169 36.31 6.10 10.01
N PRO A 170 36.69 7.39 10.04
CA PRO A 170 35.94 8.45 9.37
C PRO A 170 36.32 8.54 7.89
N ASN A 171 35.38 8.26 7.00
CA ASN A 171 35.43 8.69 5.61
C ASN A 171 34.15 9.49 5.30
N PRO A 172 34.20 10.48 4.39
CA PRO A 172 33.14 11.47 4.22
C PRO A 172 31.86 10.83 3.63
N PRO A 173 30.66 11.41 3.93
CA PRO A 173 29.39 10.83 3.51
C PRO A 173 29.27 10.78 1.98
N LEU A 174 28.89 9.62 1.46
CA LEU A 174 28.50 9.45 0.07
C LEU A 174 27.11 10.08 -0.13
N GLU A 175 27.05 11.21 -0.84
CA GLU A 175 25.77 11.82 -1.24
C GLU A 175 25.22 11.10 -2.49
N GLU A 176 24.09 10.41 -2.34
CA GLU A 176 23.34 9.81 -3.45
C GLU A 176 22.14 10.70 -3.82
N ALA A 177 21.90 10.88 -5.13
CA ALA A 177 20.80 11.70 -5.65
C ALA A 177 19.70 10.84 -6.28
N PHE A 178 18.44 11.15 -5.98
CA PHE A 178 17.25 10.49 -6.51
C PHE A 178 16.42 11.45 -7.35
N ASN A 179 15.93 11.00 -8.51
CA ASN A 179 15.10 11.81 -9.41
C ASN A 179 13.60 11.64 -9.08
N VAL A 180 12.89 12.76 -8.92
CA VAL A 180 11.45 12.78 -8.64
C VAL A 180 10.73 13.60 -9.71
N THR A 181 9.71 13.01 -10.34
CA THR A 181 8.90 13.66 -11.38
C THR A 181 7.45 13.83 -10.90
N PHE A 182 6.92 15.04 -10.99
CA PHE A 182 5.54 15.36 -10.60
C PHE A 182 5.00 16.52 -11.44
N ILE A 183 3.68 16.72 -11.39
CA ILE A 183 2.98 17.76 -12.14
C ILE A 183 2.59 18.89 -11.19
N ILE A 184 2.86 20.14 -11.56
CA ILE A 184 2.44 21.33 -10.81
C ILE A 184 1.21 21.94 -11.47
N THR A 185 0.04 21.71 -10.88
CA THR A 185 -1.24 22.18 -11.44
C THR A 185 -1.45 23.69 -11.33
N ASN A 186 -0.76 24.35 -10.40
CA ASN A 186 -0.86 25.80 -10.15
C ASN A 186 0.26 26.62 -10.82
N LEU A 187 1.01 26.04 -11.76
CA LEU A 187 2.06 26.72 -12.52
C LEU A 187 1.75 26.59 -14.02
N PRO A 188 1.21 27.63 -14.67
CA PRO A 188 0.95 27.58 -16.11
C PRO A 188 2.27 27.52 -16.89
N PHE A 189 2.31 26.68 -17.92
CA PHE A 189 3.49 26.56 -18.77
C PHE A 189 3.75 27.86 -19.55
N THR A 190 5.01 28.30 -19.54
CA THR A 190 5.54 29.36 -20.39
C THR A 190 6.87 28.89 -20.98
N PRO A 191 7.24 29.27 -22.22
CA PRO A 191 8.51 28.86 -22.84
C PRO A 191 9.75 29.27 -22.02
N GLU A 192 9.63 30.32 -21.22
CA GLU A 192 10.69 30.78 -20.31
C GLU A 192 10.96 29.79 -19.16
N LEU A 193 9.98 28.97 -18.76
CA LEU A 193 10.18 27.93 -17.73
C LEU A 193 11.04 26.76 -18.22
N GLU A 194 11.05 26.48 -19.52
CA GLU A 194 11.88 25.42 -20.12
C GLU A 194 13.35 25.86 -20.22
N ASN A 195 13.61 27.16 -20.32
CA ASN A 195 14.96 27.71 -20.38
C ASN A 195 15.58 27.83 -18.98
N SER A 196 16.49 26.92 -18.63
CA SER A 196 17.20 26.90 -17.35
C SER A 196 18.03 28.16 -17.04
N GLY A 197 18.36 28.96 -18.06
CA GLY A 197 19.02 30.25 -17.91
C GLY A 197 18.08 31.42 -17.62
N SER A 198 16.75 31.23 -17.67
CA SER A 198 15.80 32.32 -17.49
C SER A 198 15.60 32.70 -16.01
N GLN A 199 15.27 33.96 -15.74
CA GLN A 199 14.95 34.40 -14.38
C GLN A 199 13.69 33.70 -13.84
N LEU A 200 12.72 33.41 -14.71
CA LEU A 200 11.46 32.78 -14.35
C LEU A 200 11.67 31.32 -13.95
N HIS A 201 12.45 30.57 -14.73
CA HIS A 201 12.86 29.20 -14.39
C HIS A 201 13.56 29.17 -13.03
N ASN A 202 14.60 29.99 -12.84
CA ASN A 202 15.38 30.00 -11.59
C ASN A 202 14.52 30.38 -10.37
N SER A 203 13.58 31.32 -10.53
CA SER A 203 12.67 31.72 -9.46
C SER A 203 11.68 30.62 -9.11
N ALA A 204 11.07 29.99 -10.14
CA ALA A 204 10.14 28.88 -9.95
C ALA A 204 10.84 27.65 -9.34
N ALA A 205 11.99 27.26 -9.90
CA ALA A 205 12.84 26.18 -9.41
C ALA A 205 13.19 26.36 -7.93
N LYS A 206 13.59 27.57 -7.51
CA LYS A 206 13.90 27.87 -6.11
C LYS A 206 12.69 27.74 -5.19
N VAL A 207 11.53 28.26 -5.59
CA VAL A 207 10.30 28.14 -4.79
C VAL A 207 9.89 26.68 -4.64
N ILE A 208 10.00 25.89 -5.71
CA ILE A 208 9.67 24.47 -5.72
C ILE A 208 10.66 23.69 -4.84
N ALA A 209 11.97 23.89 -5.03
CA ALA A 209 13.02 23.28 -4.21
C ALA A 209 12.81 23.56 -2.72
N ASN A 210 12.60 24.82 -2.33
CA ASN A 210 12.36 25.19 -0.92
C ASN A 210 11.12 24.50 -0.31
N ARG A 211 10.07 24.29 -1.12
CA ARG A 211 8.87 23.57 -0.67
C ARG A 211 9.15 22.09 -0.49
N LEU A 212 9.86 21.48 -1.43
CA LEU A 212 10.27 20.08 -1.33
C LEU A 212 11.20 19.87 -0.13
N ASP A 213 12.17 20.76 0.08
CA ASP A 213 13.04 20.75 1.25
C ASP A 213 12.24 20.76 2.54
N ASN A 214 11.23 21.64 2.65
CA ASN A 214 10.38 21.71 3.83
C ASN A 214 9.59 20.41 4.05
N ILE A 215 9.06 19.83 2.97
CA ILE A 215 8.31 18.56 3.04
C ILE A 215 9.23 17.43 3.54
N PHE A 216 10.41 17.28 2.95
CA PHE A 216 11.31 16.17 3.29
C PHE A 216 11.98 16.35 4.66
N ASN A 217 12.31 17.59 5.06
CA ASN A 217 12.79 17.90 6.41
C ASN A 217 11.76 17.58 7.50
N ASN A 218 10.46 17.57 7.18
CA ASN A 218 9.39 17.24 8.12
C ASN A 218 8.81 15.82 7.89
N SER A 219 9.51 14.97 7.15
CA SER A 219 9.09 13.61 6.87
C SER A 219 9.92 12.59 7.66
N ASN A 220 9.52 11.32 7.60
CA ASN A 220 10.26 10.22 8.23
C ASN A 220 11.67 10.01 7.63
N ILE A 221 11.99 10.62 6.49
CA ILE A 221 13.31 10.54 5.86
C ILE A 221 14.23 11.73 6.20
N SER A 222 13.78 12.69 7.01
CA SER A 222 14.58 13.87 7.39
C SER A 222 15.97 13.56 7.95
N PRO A 223 16.23 12.45 8.68
CA PRO A 223 17.57 12.15 9.18
C PRO A 223 18.60 11.83 8.08
N ALA A 224 18.14 11.46 6.89
CA ALA A 224 18.98 11.11 5.74
C ALA A 224 18.84 12.09 4.56
N PHE A 225 17.97 13.09 4.69
CA PHE A 225 17.71 14.09 3.65
C PHE A 225 18.69 15.27 3.75
N SER A 226 19.20 15.72 2.60
CA SER A 226 20.09 16.90 2.51
C SER A 226 19.34 18.10 1.91
N HIS A 227 19.03 18.04 0.61
CA HIS A 227 18.32 19.09 -0.10
C HIS A 227 17.72 18.56 -1.42
N CYS A 228 16.80 19.33 -1.99
CA CYS A 228 16.25 19.14 -3.32
C CYS A 228 16.82 20.17 -4.29
N LYS A 229 17.04 19.74 -5.52
CA LYS A 229 17.37 20.60 -6.65
C LYS A 229 16.40 20.29 -7.79
N VAL A 230 15.94 21.34 -8.46
CA VAL A 230 15.10 21.21 -9.65
C VAL A 230 16.01 21.25 -10.88
N GLU A 231 16.02 20.19 -11.67
CA GLU A 231 16.83 20.07 -12.90
C GLU A 231 16.08 20.60 -14.14
N SER A 232 14.74 20.46 -14.18
CA SER A 232 13.89 20.93 -15.27
C SER A 232 12.46 21.23 -14.80
N LEU A 233 11.73 22.07 -15.54
CA LEU A 233 10.33 22.47 -15.31
C LEU A 233 9.51 22.37 -16.59
#